data_AF-A0A1I7HXI9-F1
#
_entry.id   AF-A0A1I7HXI9-F1
#
_cell.length_a   1.000
_cell.length_b   1.000
_cell.length_c   1.000
_cell.angle_alpha   90.00
_cell.angle_beta   90.00
_cell.angle_gamma   90.00
#
_symmetry.space_group_name_H-M   'P 1'
#
loop_
_entity.id
_entity.type
_entity.pdbx_description
1 polymer ?
#
loop_
_entity_poly.entity_id
_entity_poly.type
_entity_poly.pdbx_seq_one_letter_code
_entity_poly.pdbx_strand_id
1 'polypeptide(L)'
;MSRHKISLFIAFLSTFPFFACGHAKDTELVFLELSHEEVVFWPEAGEKIIEVKSNAKVKVESTDNWCKAELIPENDNMIRITVERNGEIGMERTSEVIVRVKEIVRKIKVRQLPEKPQVSVSQSQICFNENQTLGFTLDISSNLPYSVDLPPWIAEMMSEDLDKWVKRHHFIALALDRPNSKREGTVVVRFNGHSDVKDIVVPVKQSNEYSRFISGSYNLLVGGWPDRRDLVYTIINQYDFDIWGTQEGTKVHLTDIVNQFKKYSYTGVGRDGGDNGEFSAIIYKTDRFELLDEGSFWFSNTPEKPSYGWDAVNYRRICSWGKFMDRKTYNVFYFFNSHFDHQGEVARVESAKLLLTKIKEIVKKQYPIFASGDFNCQPDSEPIAILKADGLLDDSRDLVDDPLGPEGTFNHLKPSEESKNRIDYIFVSKNVKLLQYRVIDDRPYGRCPSDHDPVLIVTEF
;
A
#
# COMPACT_ATOMS: atom_id res chain seq x y z
N MET A 1 38.54 -14.56 -38.06
CA MET A 1 38.53 -15.93 -38.63
C MET A 1 39.94 -16.51 -38.55
N SER A 2 40.29 -17.11 -37.41
CA SER A 2 41.60 -17.74 -37.20
C SER A 2 41.46 -19.24 -37.46
N ARG A 3 42.20 -19.74 -38.45
CA ARG A 3 42.19 -21.14 -38.91
C ARG A 3 43.17 -22.00 -38.13
N HIS A 4 42.71 -23.20 -37.83
CA HIS A 4 43.43 -24.36 -37.29
C HIS A 4 44.81 -24.62 -37.91
N LYS A 5 45.72 -25.17 -37.10
CA LYS A 5 46.69 -26.18 -37.53
C LYS A 5 46.83 -27.28 -36.47
N ILE A 6 46.43 -28.49 -36.86
CA ILE A 6 46.81 -29.78 -36.31
C ILE A 6 47.87 -30.36 -37.27
N SER A 7 48.95 -30.95 -36.75
CA SER A 7 49.79 -31.97 -37.39
C SER A 7 50.59 -32.67 -36.30
N LEU A 8 50.26 -33.92 -35.97
CA LEU A 8 50.82 -35.17 -36.50
C LEU A 8 52.31 -35.36 -36.20
N PHE A 9 52.65 -36.38 -35.40
CA PHE A 9 53.87 -37.15 -35.61
C PHE A 9 53.65 -38.64 -35.30
N ILE A 10 54.30 -39.43 -36.15
CA ILE A 10 54.06 -40.83 -36.49
C ILE A 10 54.92 -41.77 -35.63
N ALA A 11 54.42 -42.99 -35.50
CA ALA A 11 54.95 -44.14 -34.79
C ALA A 11 56.38 -44.56 -35.15
N PHE A 12 57.03 -45.22 -34.19
CA PHE A 12 58.03 -46.25 -34.47
C PHE A 12 57.75 -47.48 -33.62
N LEU A 13 57.43 -48.58 -34.29
CA LEU A 13 57.44 -49.93 -33.71
C LEU A 13 58.88 -50.46 -33.76
N SER A 14 59.35 -51.03 -32.66
CA SER A 14 60.48 -51.94 -32.64
C SER A 14 60.15 -53.14 -31.75
N THR A 15 60.13 -54.33 -32.34
CA THR A 15 59.99 -55.62 -31.66
C THR A 15 61.37 -56.26 -31.48
N PHE A 16 61.64 -56.86 -30.32
CA PHE A 16 62.45 -58.08 -30.08
C PHE A 16 62.39 -58.46 -28.58
N PRO A 17 62.70 -59.71 -28.15
CA PRO A 17 61.84 -60.48 -27.25
C PRO A 17 62.48 -60.84 -25.90
N PHE A 18 61.59 -61.24 -24.98
CA PHE A 18 61.75 -62.14 -23.81
C PHE A 18 63.13 -62.32 -23.17
N PHE A 19 63.26 -61.86 -21.92
CA PHE A 19 63.83 -62.65 -20.83
C PHE A 19 62.98 -62.48 -19.57
N ALA A 20 62.58 -63.60 -18.99
CA ALA A 20 61.75 -63.70 -17.80
C ALA A 20 62.52 -63.31 -16.52
N CYS A 21 61.87 -62.56 -15.63
CA CYS A 21 62.14 -62.61 -14.19
C CYS A 21 60.93 -62.14 -13.38
N GLY A 22 60.43 -63.05 -12.54
CA GLY A 22 59.63 -62.83 -11.33
C GLY A 22 58.56 -61.74 -11.34
N HIS A 23 57.29 -62.14 -11.47
CA HIS A 23 56.20 -61.33 -10.92
C HIS A 23 55.88 -61.85 -9.52
N ALA A 24 56.37 -61.10 -8.53
CA ALA A 24 55.65 -60.91 -7.28
C ALA A 24 54.17 -60.67 -7.60
N LYS A 25 53.26 -61.18 -6.76
CA LYS A 25 51.87 -60.72 -6.80
C LYS A 25 51.89 -59.20 -6.65
N ASP A 26 51.68 -58.47 -7.76
CA ASP A 26 51.37 -57.06 -7.73
C ASP A 26 50.18 -56.91 -6.77
N THR A 27 50.48 -56.41 -5.58
CA THR A 27 49.45 -56.06 -4.62
C THR A 27 48.95 -54.73 -5.13
N GLU A 28 47.90 -54.74 -5.95
CA GLU A 28 47.27 -53.49 -6.41
C GLU A 28 47.07 -52.57 -5.21
N LEU A 29 47.75 -51.43 -5.24
CA LEU A 29 47.62 -50.42 -4.21
C LEU A 29 46.17 -49.95 -4.21
N VAL A 30 45.55 -50.03 -3.05
CA VAL A 30 44.16 -49.63 -2.85
C VAL A 30 44.11 -48.11 -2.94
N PHE A 31 43.20 -47.56 -3.74
CA PHE A 31 43.02 -46.10 -3.84
C PHE A 31 41.56 -45.71 -3.56
N LEU A 32 41.39 -44.46 -3.13
CA LEU A 32 40.09 -43.84 -2.91
C LEU A 32 40.21 -42.35 -3.27
N GLU A 33 39.50 -41.94 -4.31
CA GLU A 33 39.40 -40.55 -4.76
C GLU A 33 37.95 -40.09 -4.71
N LEU A 34 37.74 -38.87 -4.22
CA LEU A 34 36.43 -38.23 -4.14
C LEU A 34 36.41 -37.05 -5.11
N SER A 35 35.32 -36.91 -5.87
CA SER A 35 35.15 -35.74 -6.76
C SER A 35 34.99 -34.43 -5.98
N HIS A 36 34.56 -34.49 -4.72
CA HIS A 36 34.35 -33.34 -3.86
C HIS A 36 34.76 -33.65 -2.41
N GLU A 37 35.43 -32.70 -1.78
CA GLU A 37 35.76 -32.75 -0.34
C GLU A 37 34.75 -31.96 0.51
N GLU A 38 33.96 -31.07 -0.11
CA GLU A 38 32.90 -30.30 0.54
C GLU A 38 31.66 -30.22 -0.35
N VAL A 39 30.47 -30.31 0.26
CA VAL A 39 29.19 -30.09 -0.41
C VAL A 39 28.30 -29.18 0.43
N VAL A 40 27.75 -28.15 -0.22
CA VAL A 40 26.88 -27.15 0.40
C VAL A 40 25.44 -27.34 -0.04
N PHE A 41 24.50 -27.34 0.90
CA PHE A 41 23.05 -27.38 0.66
C PHE A 41 22.39 -26.06 1.06
N TRP A 42 21.30 -25.74 0.36
CA TRP A 42 20.36 -24.70 0.78
C TRP A 42 19.56 -25.16 2.02
N PRO A 43 18.83 -24.25 2.69
CA PRO A 43 18.11 -24.59 3.92
C PRO A 43 17.03 -25.65 3.71
N GLU A 44 16.45 -25.73 2.51
CA GLU A 44 15.47 -26.75 2.17
C GLU A 44 16.08 -28.16 2.19
N ALA A 45 15.22 -29.17 2.33
CA ALA A 45 15.64 -30.56 2.14
C ALA A 45 16.11 -30.75 0.68
N GLY A 46 17.14 -31.55 0.48
CA GLY A 46 17.72 -31.72 -0.84
C GLY A 46 18.63 -32.93 -0.95
N GLU A 47 18.99 -33.26 -2.18
CA GLU A 47 19.94 -34.32 -2.49
C GLU A 47 21.04 -33.83 -3.42
N LYS A 48 22.24 -34.41 -3.26
CA LYS A 48 23.37 -34.25 -4.18
C LYS A 48 24.06 -35.58 -4.36
N ILE A 49 24.57 -35.80 -5.57
CA ILE A 49 25.27 -37.03 -5.93
C ILE A 49 26.74 -36.70 -6.18
N ILE A 50 27.63 -37.50 -5.61
CA ILE A 50 29.09 -37.32 -5.68
C ILE A 50 29.70 -38.59 -6.24
N GLU A 51 30.60 -38.43 -7.21
CA GLU A 51 31.40 -39.54 -7.75
C GLU A 51 32.54 -39.90 -6.80
N VAL A 52 32.71 -41.20 -6.56
CA VAL A 52 33.83 -41.82 -5.84
C VAL A 52 34.51 -42.83 -6.76
N LYS A 53 35.85 -42.76 -6.84
CA LYS A 53 36.65 -43.71 -7.61
C LYS A 53 37.48 -44.56 -6.66
N SER A 54 37.38 -45.88 -6.80
CA SER A 54 38.07 -46.85 -5.97
C SER A 54 38.24 -48.17 -6.71
N ASN A 55 39.34 -48.88 -6.48
CA ASN A 55 39.55 -50.26 -6.93
C ASN A 55 39.10 -51.32 -5.91
N ALA A 56 38.44 -50.91 -4.83
CA ALA A 56 37.88 -51.79 -3.82
C ALA A 56 36.53 -51.30 -3.28
N LYS A 57 35.80 -52.20 -2.60
CA LYS A 57 34.44 -51.93 -2.11
C LYS A 57 34.41 -50.71 -1.17
N VAL A 58 33.62 -49.72 -1.56
CA VAL A 58 33.36 -48.51 -0.79
C VAL A 58 32.33 -48.79 0.31
N LYS A 59 32.50 -48.17 1.48
CA LYS A 59 31.48 -48.03 2.51
C LYS A 59 31.29 -46.55 2.82
N VAL A 60 30.06 -46.15 3.07
CA VAL A 60 29.71 -44.78 3.44
C VAL A 60 28.86 -44.78 4.70
N GLU A 61 29.11 -43.79 5.54
CA GLU A 61 28.30 -43.45 6.70
C GLU A 61 28.28 -41.93 6.88
N SER A 62 27.29 -41.42 7.61
CA SER A 62 27.17 -40.01 7.96
C SER A 62 27.25 -39.86 9.47
N THR A 63 27.79 -38.74 9.95
CA THR A 63 27.94 -38.48 11.39
C THR A 63 26.66 -38.02 12.08
N ASP A 64 25.68 -37.53 11.32
CA ASP A 64 24.49 -36.87 11.86
C ASP A 64 23.22 -37.38 11.20
N ASN A 65 22.13 -37.49 11.97
CA ASN A 65 20.87 -38.06 11.49
C ASN A 65 20.19 -37.22 10.40
N TRP A 66 20.44 -35.91 10.35
CA TRP A 66 19.85 -35.00 9.36
C TRP A 66 20.54 -35.07 7.99
N CYS A 67 21.71 -35.74 7.90
CA CYS A 67 22.46 -35.94 6.66
C CYS A 67 22.65 -37.44 6.45
N LYS A 68 22.08 -38.00 5.38
CA LYS A 68 22.18 -39.43 5.06
C LYS A 68 23.01 -39.62 3.80
N ALA A 69 24.02 -40.49 3.86
CA ALA A 69 24.79 -40.93 2.70
C ALA A 69 24.58 -42.41 2.42
N GLU A 70 24.34 -42.75 1.16
CA GLU A 70 24.19 -44.13 0.68
C GLU A 70 24.82 -44.31 -0.71
N LEU A 71 25.34 -45.52 -0.97
CA LEU A 71 25.75 -45.88 -2.33
C LEU A 71 24.51 -46.09 -3.20
N ILE A 72 24.56 -45.66 -4.45
CA ILE A 72 23.47 -45.88 -5.40
C ILE A 72 23.49 -47.37 -5.81
N PRO A 73 22.39 -48.14 -5.64
CA PRO A 73 22.38 -49.59 -5.87
C PRO A 73 22.81 -50.03 -7.27
N GLU A 74 22.64 -49.17 -8.27
CA GLU A 74 22.97 -49.42 -9.69
C GLU A 74 24.32 -48.84 -10.12
N ASN A 75 25.01 -48.09 -9.24
CA ASN A 75 26.31 -47.49 -9.50
C ASN A 75 27.08 -47.27 -8.18
N ASP A 76 27.95 -48.22 -7.82
CA ASP A 76 28.75 -48.21 -6.60
C ASP A 76 29.88 -47.17 -6.58
N ASN A 77 30.08 -46.47 -7.70
CA ASN A 77 30.95 -45.29 -7.81
C ASN A 77 30.23 -43.97 -7.52
N MET A 78 28.96 -44.01 -7.08
CA MET A 78 28.17 -42.81 -6.78
C MET A 78 27.61 -42.87 -5.36
N ILE A 79 27.85 -41.80 -4.61
CA ILE A 79 27.29 -41.58 -3.28
C ILE A 79 26.17 -40.55 -3.40
N ARG A 80 24.95 -40.93 -2.99
CA ARG A 80 23.85 -39.97 -2.78
C ARG A 80 23.94 -39.45 -1.36
N ILE A 81 24.04 -38.12 -1.21
CA ILE A 81 23.90 -37.42 0.06
C ILE A 81 22.54 -36.72 0.06
N THR A 82 21.69 -37.06 1.02
CA THR A 82 20.38 -36.44 1.24
C THR A 82 20.42 -35.70 2.57
N VAL A 83 19.94 -34.47 2.60
CA VAL A 83 19.81 -33.68 3.84
C VAL A 83 18.35 -33.35 4.12
N GLU A 84 17.98 -33.37 5.39
CA GLU A 84 16.72 -32.81 5.87
C GLU A 84 16.76 -31.27 5.80
N ARG A 85 15.60 -30.60 5.93
CA ARG A 85 15.54 -29.13 6.01
C ARG A 85 16.34 -28.65 7.24
N ASN A 86 17.17 -27.63 7.05
CA ASN A 86 17.72 -26.83 8.15
C ASN A 86 16.73 -25.70 8.48
N GLY A 87 15.89 -25.91 9.48
CA GLY A 87 14.95 -24.88 9.96
C GLY A 87 15.57 -23.83 10.88
N GLU A 88 16.86 -23.96 11.22
CA GLU A 88 17.55 -23.01 12.08
C GLU A 88 17.85 -21.72 11.31
N ILE A 89 17.66 -20.57 11.97
CA ILE A 89 17.82 -19.25 11.37
C ILE A 89 19.19 -18.69 11.73
N GLY A 90 19.94 -18.25 10.72
CA GLY A 90 21.31 -17.75 10.89
C GLY A 90 22.35 -18.79 11.34
N MET A 91 21.96 -20.03 11.68
CA MET A 91 22.86 -21.10 12.09
C MET A 91 23.09 -22.14 10.99
N GLU A 92 24.26 -22.04 10.34
CA GLU A 92 24.76 -23.13 9.50
C GLU A 92 25.00 -24.37 10.35
N ARG A 93 24.60 -25.54 9.84
CA ARG A 93 24.95 -26.83 10.43
C ARG A 93 25.88 -27.62 9.52
N THR A 94 26.75 -28.41 10.13
CA THR A 94 27.75 -29.20 9.42
C THR A 94 27.70 -30.65 9.84
N SER A 95 27.87 -31.56 8.89
CA SER A 95 27.98 -33.00 9.08
C SER A 95 29.16 -33.52 8.27
N GLU A 96 29.63 -34.73 8.56
CA GLU A 96 30.66 -35.40 7.77
C GLU A 96 30.10 -36.69 7.17
N VAL A 97 30.36 -36.90 5.87
CA VAL A 97 30.17 -38.20 5.23
C VAL A 97 31.53 -38.89 5.17
N ILE A 98 31.63 -40.02 5.87
CA ILE A 98 32.85 -40.80 5.99
C ILE A 98 32.83 -41.91 4.94
N VAL A 99 33.78 -41.84 4.01
CA VAL A 99 33.96 -42.81 2.92
C VAL A 99 35.16 -43.69 3.25
N ARG A 100 34.95 -45.00 3.31
CA ARG A 100 35.99 -45.97 3.67
C ARG A 100 36.21 -47.02 2.59
N VAL A 101 37.48 -47.29 2.31
CA VAL A 101 37.93 -48.41 1.48
C VAL A 101 39.09 -49.09 2.20
N LYS A 102 38.86 -50.29 2.74
CA LYS A 102 39.80 -51.00 3.64
C LYS A 102 40.29 -50.07 4.77
N GLU A 103 41.57 -49.70 4.80
CA GLU A 103 42.17 -48.81 5.81
C GLU A 103 42.15 -47.33 5.41
N ILE A 104 41.81 -47.01 4.15
CA ILE A 104 41.75 -45.63 3.67
C ILE A 104 40.42 -45.01 4.07
N VAL A 105 40.49 -43.88 4.78
CA VAL A 105 39.34 -43.06 5.16
C VAL A 105 39.45 -41.69 4.49
N ARG A 106 38.36 -41.24 3.90
CA ARG A 106 38.17 -39.87 3.41
C ARG A 106 36.87 -39.32 3.97
N LYS A 107 36.81 -38.00 4.10
CA LYS A 107 35.65 -37.29 4.64
C LYS A 107 35.17 -36.27 3.63
N ILE A 108 33.86 -36.19 3.46
CA ILE A 108 33.21 -35.11 2.73
C ILE A 108 32.53 -34.24 3.77
N LYS A 109 32.92 -32.97 3.84
CA LYS A 109 32.27 -32.00 4.69
C LYS A 109 30.93 -31.60 4.07
N VAL A 110 29.84 -31.85 4.77
CA VAL A 110 28.50 -31.42 4.35
C VAL A 110 28.14 -30.18 5.15
N ARG A 111 27.89 -29.06 4.47
CA ARG A 111 27.40 -27.83 5.07
C ARG A 111 25.98 -27.59 4.60
N GLN A 112 25.11 -27.18 5.50
CA GLN A 112 23.76 -26.75 5.13
C GLN A 112 23.51 -25.34 5.64
N LEU A 113 23.26 -24.44 4.70
CA LEU A 113 23.01 -23.03 4.99
C LEU A 113 21.74 -22.89 5.85
N PRO A 114 21.67 -21.85 6.69
CA PRO A 114 20.48 -21.57 7.50
C PRO A 114 19.38 -20.86 6.72
N GLU A 115 18.16 -20.88 7.28
CA GLU A 115 17.15 -19.92 6.86
C GLU A 115 17.64 -18.48 7.12
N LYS A 116 17.35 -17.59 6.17
CA LYS A 116 17.70 -16.18 6.31
C LYS A 116 16.70 -15.50 7.25
N PRO A 117 17.15 -14.56 8.10
CA PRO A 117 16.24 -13.70 8.84
C PRO A 117 15.31 -12.95 7.88
N GLN A 118 14.01 -13.00 8.16
CA GLN A 118 12.99 -12.23 7.47
C GLN A 118 12.22 -11.46 8.54
N VAL A 119 12.41 -10.14 8.55
CA VAL A 119 11.81 -9.26 9.54
C VAL A 119 11.20 -8.04 8.85
N SER A 120 9.98 -7.68 9.23
CA SER A 120 9.32 -6.46 8.76
C SER A 120 8.22 -6.02 9.73
N VAL A 121 7.78 -4.78 9.56
CA VAL A 121 6.63 -4.21 10.27
C VAL A 121 5.64 -3.68 9.26
N SER A 122 4.35 -3.75 9.59
CA SER A 122 3.25 -3.24 8.74
C SER A 122 3.26 -1.72 8.56
N GLN A 123 3.87 -0.97 9.48
CA GLN A 123 3.89 0.49 9.47
C GLN A 123 5.28 1.01 9.77
N SER A 124 5.80 1.87 8.89
CA SER A 124 7.10 2.53 9.07
C SER A 124 7.03 3.73 10.02
N GLN A 125 5.84 4.28 10.26
CA GLN A 125 5.55 5.29 11.28
C GLN A 125 4.11 5.10 11.77
N ILE A 126 3.83 5.57 12.98
CA ILE A 126 2.50 5.57 13.56
C ILE A 126 2.16 7.01 13.95
N CYS A 127 1.04 7.52 13.44
CA CYS A 127 0.54 8.87 13.76
C CYS A 127 -0.93 8.75 14.11
N PHE A 128 -1.34 9.34 15.22
CA PHE A 128 -2.74 9.37 15.62
C PHE A 128 -3.07 10.61 16.44
N ASN A 129 -4.35 10.96 16.45
CA ASN A 129 -4.90 12.03 17.27
C ASN A 129 -5.79 11.45 18.37
N GLU A 130 -5.56 11.85 19.62
CA GLU A 130 -6.29 11.30 20.76
C GLU A 130 -7.78 11.68 20.80
N ASN A 131 -8.16 12.76 20.12
CA ASN A 131 -9.57 13.13 19.93
C ASN A 131 -10.33 12.08 19.08
N GLN A 132 -9.61 11.19 18.39
CA GLN A 132 -10.17 10.15 17.52
C GLN A 132 -9.91 8.73 18.05
N THR A 133 -8.67 8.46 18.48
CA THR A 133 -8.27 7.17 19.05
C THR A 133 -6.98 7.32 19.86
N LEU A 134 -6.90 6.62 20.99
CA LEU A 134 -5.65 6.40 21.72
C LEU A 134 -4.99 5.06 21.37
N GLY A 135 -5.70 4.19 20.66
CA GLY A 135 -5.23 2.87 20.29
C GLY A 135 -4.71 2.80 18.86
N PHE A 136 -3.70 1.97 18.65
CA PHE A 136 -3.18 1.62 17.33
C PHE A 136 -2.67 0.17 17.30
N THR A 137 -2.45 -0.37 16.11
CA THR A 137 -1.92 -1.72 15.91
C THR A 137 -0.59 -1.68 15.18
N LEU A 138 0.25 -2.70 15.39
CA LEU A 138 1.46 -2.95 14.61
C LEU A 138 1.60 -4.44 14.37
N ASP A 139 1.49 -4.85 13.11
CA ASP A 139 1.81 -6.23 12.71
C ASP A 139 3.32 -6.33 12.50
N ILE A 140 3.94 -7.29 13.19
CA ILE A 140 5.37 -7.61 13.10
C ILE A 140 5.48 -8.98 12.44
N SER A 141 6.13 -9.03 11.28
CA SER A 141 6.50 -10.28 10.62
C SER A 141 7.93 -10.63 10.99
N SER A 142 8.14 -11.77 11.64
CA SER A 142 9.48 -12.23 12.00
C SER A 142 9.56 -13.75 12.10
N ASN A 143 10.60 -14.32 11.50
CA ASN A 143 11.01 -15.69 11.83
C ASN A 143 11.97 -15.74 13.03
N LEU A 144 12.45 -14.60 13.52
CA LEU A 144 13.31 -14.49 14.70
C LEU A 144 12.49 -14.19 15.97
N PRO A 145 12.96 -14.62 17.15
CA PRO A 145 12.44 -14.10 18.40
C PRO A 145 12.73 -12.59 18.51
N TYR A 146 11.79 -11.84 19.08
CA TYR A 146 11.95 -10.41 19.30
C TYR A 146 11.30 -9.94 20.60
N SER A 147 11.69 -8.73 21.00
CA SER A 147 11.04 -7.96 22.07
C SER A 147 10.67 -6.57 21.55
N VAL A 148 9.68 -5.94 22.16
CA VAL A 148 9.19 -4.61 21.77
C VAL A 148 9.45 -3.64 22.91
N ASP A 149 10.33 -2.67 22.68
CA ASP A 149 10.53 -1.54 23.60
C ASP A 149 9.51 -0.45 23.26
N LEU A 150 8.85 0.05 24.30
CA LEU A 150 7.82 1.08 24.20
C LEU A 150 8.26 2.36 24.90
N PRO A 151 7.84 3.54 24.40
CA PRO A 151 7.97 4.76 25.16
C PRO A 151 7.08 4.69 26.42
N PRO A 152 7.41 5.38 27.53
CA PRO A 152 6.71 5.24 28.82
C PRO A 152 5.21 5.55 28.80
N TRP A 153 4.74 6.20 27.74
CA TRP A 153 3.36 6.63 27.56
C TRP A 153 2.55 5.72 26.63
N ILE A 154 3.10 4.59 26.19
CA ILE A 154 2.41 3.54 25.42
C ILE A 154 2.47 2.24 26.21
N ALA A 155 1.35 1.53 26.24
CA ALA A 155 1.25 0.18 26.78
C ALA A 155 0.75 -0.78 25.71
N GLU A 156 1.29 -1.99 25.71
CA GLU A 156 0.72 -3.12 24.96
C GLU A 156 -0.49 -3.65 25.73
N MET A 157 -1.62 -3.77 25.03
CA MET A 157 -2.86 -4.30 25.59
C MET A 157 -2.96 -5.81 25.39
N MET A 158 -2.64 -6.26 24.17
CA MET A 158 -2.65 -7.66 23.77
C MET A 158 -1.88 -7.86 22.47
N SER A 159 -1.60 -9.12 22.17
CA SER A 159 -1.05 -9.55 20.90
C SER A 159 -1.75 -10.82 20.42
N GLU A 160 -1.92 -10.97 19.12
CA GLU A 160 -2.51 -12.15 18.48
C GLU A 160 -1.64 -12.65 17.32
N ASP A 161 -1.53 -13.96 17.17
CA ASP A 161 -0.84 -14.58 16.04
C ASP A 161 -1.80 -14.62 14.84
N LEU A 162 -1.47 -13.92 13.75
CA LEU A 162 -2.27 -13.89 12.52
C LEU A 162 -1.86 -15.01 11.55
N ASP A 163 -0.57 -15.34 11.55
CA ASP A 163 0.05 -16.39 10.74
C ASP A 163 1.33 -16.89 11.45
N LYS A 164 1.96 -17.95 10.95
CA LYS A 164 3.16 -18.59 11.49
C LYS A 164 4.27 -17.61 11.87
N TRP A 165 4.42 -16.52 11.12
CA TRP A 165 5.47 -15.51 11.34
C TRP A 165 4.92 -14.11 11.57
N VAL A 166 3.60 -13.91 11.59
CA VAL A 166 3.00 -12.58 11.71
C VAL A 166 2.23 -12.50 13.01
N LYS A 167 2.64 -11.57 13.86
CA LYS A 167 1.96 -11.25 15.11
C LYS A 167 1.46 -9.82 15.08
N ARG A 168 0.19 -9.62 15.42
CA ARG A 168 -0.40 -8.30 15.59
C ARG A 168 -0.33 -7.88 17.04
N HIS A 169 0.25 -6.70 17.27
CA HIS A 169 0.27 -6.07 18.58
C HIS A 169 -0.76 -4.95 18.63
N HIS A 170 -1.52 -4.88 19.72
CA HIS A 170 -2.48 -3.82 20.01
C HIS A 170 -1.93 -2.95 21.13
N PHE A 171 -1.75 -1.66 20.86
CA PHE A 171 -1.22 -0.70 21.80
C PHE A 171 -2.27 0.35 22.16
N ILE A 172 -2.11 0.93 23.34
CA ILE A 172 -2.83 2.12 23.77
C ILE A 172 -1.84 3.15 24.29
N ALA A 173 -2.05 4.41 23.94
CA ALA A 173 -1.30 5.54 24.48
C ALA A 173 -2.06 6.22 25.62
N LEU A 174 -1.32 6.82 26.55
CA LEU A 174 -1.89 7.76 27.52
C LEU A 174 -2.36 9.03 26.81
N ALA A 175 -3.37 9.71 27.33
CA ALA A 175 -3.72 11.04 26.83
C ALA A 175 -2.58 12.05 27.10
N LEU A 176 -2.54 13.10 26.29
CA LEU A 176 -1.73 14.28 26.54
C LEU A 176 -2.27 15.05 27.75
N ASP A 177 -1.39 15.68 28.51
CA ASP A 177 -1.70 16.43 29.73
C ASP A 177 -2.15 17.87 29.45
N ARG A 178 -1.97 18.34 28.20
CA ARG A 178 -2.27 19.71 27.77
C ARG A 178 -3.01 19.70 26.43
N PRO A 179 -3.99 20.60 26.23
CA PRO A 179 -4.64 20.76 24.94
C PRO A 179 -3.66 21.34 23.89
N ASN A 180 -3.96 21.12 22.61
CA ASN A 180 -3.19 21.62 21.47
C ASN A 180 -1.68 21.32 21.56
N SER A 181 -1.34 20.08 21.88
CA SER A 181 0.02 19.61 22.12
C SER A 181 0.33 18.38 21.27
N LYS A 182 1.63 18.11 21.13
CA LYS A 182 2.16 16.93 20.44
C LYS A 182 3.28 16.30 21.24
N ARG A 183 3.47 15.00 21.01
CA ARG A 183 4.68 14.30 21.46
C ARG A 183 5.09 13.24 20.46
N GLU A 184 6.38 12.91 20.51
CA GLU A 184 7.00 11.87 19.70
C GLU A 184 7.68 10.84 20.59
N GLY A 185 7.82 9.63 20.07
CA GLY A 185 8.52 8.52 20.69
C GLY A 185 8.84 7.46 19.64
N THR A 186 9.34 6.31 20.08
CA THR A 186 9.71 5.22 19.18
C THR A 186 9.30 3.89 19.78
N VAL A 187 8.66 3.05 18.97
CA VAL A 187 8.51 1.62 19.23
C VAL A 187 9.71 0.93 18.59
N VAL A 188 10.48 0.17 19.37
CA VAL A 188 11.68 -0.51 18.86
C VAL A 188 11.48 -2.02 18.93
N VAL A 189 11.50 -2.68 17.78
CA VAL A 189 11.48 -4.14 17.68
C VAL A 189 12.91 -4.64 17.70
N ARG A 190 13.29 -5.33 18.78
CA ARG A 190 14.66 -5.83 19.00
C ARG A 190 14.78 -7.32 18.73
N PHE A 191 15.80 -7.70 17.97
CA PHE A 191 16.12 -9.11 17.64
C PHE A 191 17.31 -9.60 18.47
N ASN A 192 17.23 -9.45 19.79
CA ASN A 192 18.29 -9.76 20.74
C ASN A 192 18.93 -11.14 20.47
N GLY A 193 20.26 -11.18 20.36
CA GLY A 193 21.00 -12.41 20.04
C GLY A 193 21.36 -12.60 18.57
N HIS A 194 20.83 -11.76 17.67
CA HIS A 194 21.15 -11.78 16.23
C HIS A 194 21.78 -10.44 15.80
N SER A 195 23.09 -10.26 16.03
CA SER A 195 23.82 -9.01 15.71
C SER A 195 23.77 -8.61 14.24
N ASP A 196 23.49 -9.57 13.37
CA ASP A 196 23.46 -9.39 11.92
C ASP A 196 22.12 -8.78 11.43
N VAL A 197 21.12 -8.68 12.31
CA VAL A 197 19.82 -8.09 12.03
C VAL A 197 19.67 -6.79 12.82
N LYS A 198 19.40 -5.70 12.11
CA LYS A 198 19.18 -4.39 12.74
C LYS A 198 17.80 -4.35 13.39
N ASP A 199 17.74 -3.77 14.58
CA ASP A 199 16.47 -3.39 15.23
C ASP A 199 15.63 -2.53 14.28
N ILE A 200 14.31 -2.75 14.30
CA ILE A 200 13.37 -1.91 13.55
C ILE A 200 12.86 -0.83 14.48
N VAL A 201 13.10 0.43 14.13
CA VAL A 201 12.63 1.60 14.87
C VAL A 201 11.44 2.19 14.15
N VAL A 202 10.29 2.23 14.81
CA VAL A 202 9.04 2.80 14.30
C VAL A 202 8.74 4.09 15.07
N PRO A 203 8.87 5.27 14.45
CA PRO A 203 8.47 6.54 15.07
C PRO A 203 6.97 6.53 15.38
N VAL A 204 6.60 6.99 16.57
CA VAL A 204 5.21 7.16 16.98
C VAL A 204 4.97 8.60 17.37
N LYS A 205 3.92 9.19 16.82
CA LYS A 205 3.54 10.59 17.05
C LYS A 205 2.08 10.67 17.50
N GLN A 206 1.85 11.45 18.54
CA GLN A 206 0.52 11.72 19.07
C GLN A 206 0.27 13.22 19.08
N SER A 207 -0.98 13.59 18.79
CA SER A 207 -1.47 14.96 18.80
C SER A 207 -2.86 15.01 19.45
N ASN A 208 -3.24 16.17 19.97
CA ASN A 208 -4.62 16.50 20.34
C ASN A 208 -5.07 17.86 19.81
N GLU A 209 -4.34 18.37 18.80
CA GLU A 209 -4.73 19.56 18.05
C GLU A 209 -5.92 19.26 17.14
N TYR A 210 -6.79 20.25 16.98
CA TYR A 210 -7.87 20.22 15.99
C TYR A 210 -7.34 20.59 14.60
N SER A 211 -7.84 19.90 13.58
CA SER A 211 -7.60 20.26 12.18
C SER A 211 -8.52 21.40 11.79
N ARG A 212 -7.93 22.54 11.41
CA ARG A 212 -8.66 23.65 10.78
C ARG A 212 -8.25 23.82 9.33
N PHE A 213 -9.16 23.63 8.38
CA PHE A 213 -8.86 23.79 6.96
C PHE A 213 -10.02 24.31 6.11
N ILE A 214 -9.65 24.79 4.92
CA ILE A 214 -10.55 25.25 3.89
C ILE A 214 -10.85 24.08 2.96
N SER A 215 -12.13 23.73 2.80
CA SER A 215 -12.57 22.77 1.79
C SER A 215 -13.57 23.35 0.80
N GLY A 216 -13.70 22.73 -0.37
CA GLY A 216 -14.63 23.21 -1.40
C GLY A 216 -15.33 22.14 -2.24
N SER A 217 -16.28 22.61 -3.06
CA SER A 217 -16.88 21.89 -4.19
C SER A 217 -16.85 22.82 -5.40
N TYR A 218 -16.32 22.34 -6.53
CA TYR A 218 -16.14 23.18 -7.73
C TYR A 218 -16.34 22.40 -9.04
N ASN A 219 -17.50 22.58 -9.67
CA ASN A 219 -17.77 22.04 -11.00
C ASN A 219 -16.95 22.83 -12.05
N LEU A 220 -16.14 22.12 -12.85
CA LEU A 220 -15.16 22.73 -13.75
C LEU A 220 -15.72 23.05 -15.15
N LEU A 221 -16.84 22.43 -15.54
CA LEU A 221 -17.41 22.44 -16.89
C LEU A 221 -16.42 21.97 -17.97
N VAL A 222 -16.82 21.08 -18.88
CA VAL A 222 -15.90 20.60 -19.94
C VAL A 222 -15.69 21.63 -21.07
N GLY A 223 -16.75 22.36 -21.43
CA GLY A 223 -16.77 23.22 -22.61
C GLY A 223 -15.89 24.47 -22.48
N GLY A 224 -15.09 24.79 -23.50
CA GLY A 224 -14.32 26.04 -23.55
C GLY A 224 -13.15 26.13 -22.56
N TRP A 225 -12.62 24.98 -22.10
CA TRP A 225 -11.54 24.93 -21.11
C TRP A 225 -10.33 25.82 -21.42
N PRO A 226 -9.77 25.87 -22.66
CA PRO A 226 -8.63 26.73 -22.96
C PRO A 226 -8.86 28.21 -22.66
N ASP A 227 -10.11 28.69 -22.80
CA ASP A 227 -10.49 30.09 -22.56
C ASP A 227 -10.88 30.38 -21.11
N ARG A 228 -11.14 29.33 -20.30
CA ARG A 228 -11.61 29.44 -18.91
C ARG A 228 -10.58 29.02 -17.87
N ARG A 229 -9.59 28.19 -18.22
CA ARG A 229 -8.65 27.62 -17.25
C ARG A 229 -7.93 28.68 -16.42
N ASP A 230 -7.55 29.82 -17.01
CA ASP A 230 -6.86 30.88 -16.29
C ASP A 230 -7.79 31.62 -15.31
N LEU A 231 -9.09 31.68 -15.61
CA LEU A 231 -10.11 32.18 -14.67
C LEU A 231 -10.27 31.21 -13.49
N VAL A 232 -10.33 29.91 -13.77
CA VAL A 232 -10.38 28.86 -12.76
C VAL A 232 -9.13 28.87 -11.88
N TYR A 233 -7.95 29.06 -12.49
CA TYR A 233 -6.68 29.20 -11.75
C TYR A 233 -6.68 30.43 -10.85
N THR A 234 -7.31 31.53 -11.27
CA THR A 234 -7.45 32.72 -10.43
C THR A 234 -8.22 32.40 -9.16
N ILE A 235 -9.34 31.68 -9.26
CA ILE A 235 -10.13 31.24 -8.10
C ILE A 235 -9.31 30.30 -7.20
N ILE A 236 -8.70 29.26 -7.77
CA ILE A 236 -7.90 28.28 -7.01
C ILE A 236 -6.74 28.97 -6.27
N ASN A 237 -6.05 29.90 -6.93
CA ASN A 237 -4.92 30.60 -6.33
C ASN A 237 -5.35 31.59 -5.23
N GLN A 238 -6.46 32.30 -5.42
CA GLN A 238 -6.96 33.30 -4.48
C GLN A 238 -7.50 32.66 -3.19
N TYR A 239 -8.27 31.58 -3.31
CA TYR A 239 -8.91 30.93 -2.17
C TYR A 239 -8.07 29.82 -1.52
N ASP A 240 -7.02 29.34 -2.21
CA ASP A 240 -6.03 28.40 -1.69
C ASP A 240 -6.64 27.21 -0.92
N PHE A 241 -7.67 26.58 -1.51
CA PHE A 241 -8.35 25.41 -0.93
C PHE A 241 -7.33 24.38 -0.43
N ASP A 242 -7.51 23.84 0.77
CA ASP A 242 -6.67 22.76 1.25
C ASP A 242 -7.06 21.43 0.59
N ILE A 243 -8.35 21.20 0.39
CA ILE A 243 -8.93 20.03 -0.28
C ILE A 243 -10.29 20.38 -0.91
N TRP A 244 -10.61 19.90 -2.11
CA TRP A 244 -11.93 20.13 -2.69
C TRP A 244 -12.33 19.03 -3.67
N GLY A 245 -13.64 18.85 -3.82
CA GLY A 245 -14.21 18.03 -4.87
C GLY A 245 -14.38 18.82 -6.16
N THR A 246 -14.05 18.23 -7.30
CA THR A 246 -14.36 18.76 -8.63
C THR A 246 -15.31 17.84 -9.38
N GLN A 247 -16.26 18.42 -10.12
CA GLN A 247 -17.17 17.70 -11.01
C GLN A 247 -16.92 18.12 -12.45
N GLU A 248 -17.34 17.27 -13.41
CA GLU A 248 -17.20 17.44 -14.87
C GLU A 248 -15.77 17.54 -15.41
N GLY A 249 -14.75 17.71 -14.56
CA GLY A 249 -13.36 17.73 -14.97
C GLY A 249 -12.97 16.41 -15.64
N THR A 250 -12.40 16.47 -16.86
CA THR A 250 -11.74 15.32 -17.48
C THR A 250 -10.28 15.23 -17.04
N LYS A 251 -9.58 14.16 -17.44
CA LYS A 251 -8.13 14.00 -17.19
C LYS A 251 -7.31 15.23 -17.58
N VAL A 252 -7.65 15.90 -18.69
CA VAL A 252 -6.97 17.12 -19.16
C VAL A 252 -7.09 18.24 -18.14
N HIS A 253 -8.30 18.51 -17.63
CA HIS A 253 -8.56 19.58 -16.66
C HIS A 253 -7.77 19.36 -15.37
N LEU A 254 -7.83 18.14 -14.84
CA LEU A 254 -7.14 17.78 -13.60
C LEU A 254 -5.62 17.88 -13.77
N THR A 255 -5.08 17.36 -14.88
CA THR A 255 -3.65 17.43 -15.20
C THR A 255 -3.18 18.87 -15.36
N ASP A 256 -3.96 19.71 -16.02
CA ASP A 256 -3.70 21.13 -16.19
C ASP A 256 -3.64 21.85 -14.83
N ILE A 257 -4.61 21.61 -13.94
CA ILE A 257 -4.65 22.20 -12.58
C ILE A 257 -3.42 21.78 -11.75
N VAL A 258 -3.12 20.48 -11.65
CA VAL A 258 -1.98 20.02 -10.84
C VAL A 258 -0.63 20.38 -11.46
N ASN A 259 -0.57 20.56 -12.79
CA ASN A 259 0.63 21.08 -13.44
C ASN A 259 0.85 22.56 -13.17
N GLN A 260 -0.21 23.36 -13.17
CA GLN A 260 -0.14 24.77 -12.79
C GLN A 260 0.20 24.94 -11.31
N PHE A 261 -0.38 24.11 -10.44
CA PHE A 261 -0.24 24.19 -8.99
C PHE A 261 0.39 22.92 -8.42
N LYS A 262 1.72 22.84 -8.47
CA LYS A 262 2.51 21.66 -8.04
C LYS A 262 2.36 21.25 -6.57
N LYS A 263 1.70 22.08 -5.74
CA LYS A 263 1.34 21.77 -4.34
C LYS A 263 0.17 20.79 -4.21
N TYR A 264 -0.59 20.59 -5.29
CA TYR A 264 -1.76 19.73 -5.31
C TYR A 264 -1.48 18.39 -5.98
N SER A 265 -2.18 17.37 -5.50
CA SER A 265 -2.43 16.11 -6.20
C SER A 265 -3.94 15.87 -6.24
N TYR A 266 -4.38 14.85 -6.97
CA TYR A 266 -5.77 14.45 -6.98
C TYR A 266 -5.94 12.93 -6.90
N THR A 267 -7.10 12.51 -6.40
CA THR A 267 -7.59 11.12 -6.43
C THR A 267 -8.94 11.05 -7.15
N GLY A 268 -9.29 9.86 -7.66
CA GLY A 268 -10.52 9.57 -8.37
C GLY A 268 -10.27 9.04 -9.79
N VAL A 269 -11.28 8.35 -10.32
CA VAL A 269 -11.25 7.77 -11.67
C VAL A 269 -12.34 8.38 -12.54
N GLY A 270 -12.17 8.31 -13.85
CA GLY A 270 -13.16 8.76 -14.82
C GLY A 270 -14.39 7.85 -14.80
N ARG A 271 -15.58 8.45 -14.94
CA ARG A 271 -16.87 7.74 -14.85
C ARG A 271 -17.09 6.68 -15.92
N ASP A 272 -16.30 6.69 -16.99
CA ASP A 272 -16.34 5.67 -18.05
C ASP A 272 -15.25 4.60 -17.89
N GLY A 273 -14.47 4.67 -16.82
CA GLY A 273 -13.43 3.72 -16.44
C GLY A 273 -12.01 4.22 -16.72
N GLY A 274 -11.11 4.03 -15.75
CA GLY A 274 -9.72 4.48 -15.83
C GLY A 274 -9.64 6.01 -15.94
N ASP A 275 -8.96 6.49 -16.98
CA ASP A 275 -8.83 7.93 -17.25
C ASP A 275 -9.94 8.49 -18.18
N ASN A 276 -10.97 7.70 -18.52
CA ASN A 276 -11.99 8.07 -19.50
C ASN A 276 -13.23 8.73 -18.88
N GLY A 277 -13.74 9.75 -19.57
CA GLY A 277 -14.93 10.49 -19.16
C GLY A 277 -14.62 11.59 -18.13
N GLU A 278 -15.69 12.15 -17.58
CA GLU A 278 -15.60 13.12 -16.49
C GLU A 278 -15.32 12.43 -15.16
N PHE A 279 -14.67 13.14 -14.26
CA PHE A 279 -14.30 12.68 -12.93
C PHE A 279 -15.19 13.34 -11.87
N SER A 280 -15.32 12.69 -10.73
CA SER A 280 -15.66 13.34 -9.46
C SER A 280 -14.42 13.42 -8.57
N ALA A 281 -13.33 13.97 -9.11
CA ALA A 281 -12.02 13.94 -8.47
C ALA A 281 -11.98 14.76 -7.18
N ILE A 282 -11.06 14.41 -6.28
CA ILE A 282 -10.76 15.16 -5.06
C ILE A 282 -9.34 15.68 -5.20
N ILE A 283 -9.17 16.99 -5.19
CA ILE A 283 -7.86 17.66 -5.28
C ILE A 283 -7.45 18.11 -3.88
N TYR A 284 -6.20 17.88 -3.48
CA TYR A 284 -5.73 18.10 -2.10
C TYR A 284 -4.26 18.54 -2.04
N LYS A 285 -3.89 19.36 -1.05
CA LYS A 285 -2.49 19.78 -0.81
C LYS A 285 -1.66 18.60 -0.29
N THR A 286 -0.56 18.27 -0.97
CA THR A 286 0.27 17.09 -0.64
C THR A 286 1.22 17.31 0.53
N ASP A 287 1.61 18.56 0.78
CA ASP A 287 2.41 18.96 1.95
C ASP A 287 1.60 18.91 3.25
N ARG A 288 0.26 18.95 3.14
CA ARG A 288 -0.66 18.91 4.26
C ARG A 288 -1.34 17.57 4.45
N PHE A 289 -1.85 16.95 3.39
CA PHE A 289 -2.65 15.73 3.51
C PHE A 289 -1.91 14.52 2.93
N GLU A 290 -1.95 13.44 3.70
CA GLU A 290 -1.56 12.11 3.26
C GLU A 290 -2.82 11.32 2.89
N LEU A 291 -2.86 10.78 1.67
CA LEU A 291 -3.93 9.87 1.26
C LEU A 291 -3.61 8.47 1.78
N LEU A 292 -4.40 8.01 2.75
CA LEU A 292 -4.23 6.72 3.42
C LEU A 292 -4.97 5.58 2.71
N ASP A 293 -6.09 5.90 2.08
CA ASP A 293 -6.92 4.95 1.34
C ASP A 293 -7.80 5.73 0.36
N GLU A 294 -8.21 5.09 -0.73
CA GLU A 294 -9.02 5.73 -1.76
C GLU A 294 -9.91 4.72 -2.49
N GLY A 295 -10.97 5.24 -3.10
CA GLY A 295 -11.80 4.42 -3.95
C GLY A 295 -12.80 5.22 -4.75
N SER A 296 -13.60 4.51 -5.54
CA SER A 296 -14.73 5.10 -6.24
C SER A 296 -15.83 4.06 -6.41
N PHE A 297 -17.06 4.52 -6.53
CA PHE A 297 -18.21 3.68 -6.83
C PHE A 297 -19.18 4.40 -7.76
N TRP A 298 -19.85 3.62 -8.61
CA TRP A 298 -20.85 4.13 -9.54
C TRP A 298 -22.22 4.16 -8.90
N PHE A 299 -23.00 5.20 -9.20
CA PHE A 299 -24.38 5.31 -8.76
C PHE A 299 -25.28 4.43 -9.63
N SER A 300 -25.34 3.14 -9.29
CA SER A 300 -26.12 2.13 -9.99
C SER A 300 -26.36 0.88 -9.12
N ASN A 301 -27.05 -0.12 -9.68
CA ASN A 301 -27.18 -1.44 -9.06
C ASN A 301 -25.87 -2.26 -9.02
N THR A 302 -24.81 -1.83 -9.72
CA THR A 302 -23.50 -2.49 -9.75
C THR A 302 -22.39 -1.46 -9.45
N PRO A 303 -22.31 -0.96 -8.21
CA PRO A 303 -21.46 0.16 -7.83
C PRO A 303 -19.96 -0.10 -8.00
N GLU A 304 -19.53 -1.35 -8.11
CA GLU A 304 -18.15 -1.78 -8.26
C GLU A 304 -17.57 -1.60 -9.68
N LYS A 305 -18.41 -1.26 -10.68
CA LYS A 305 -17.99 -1.14 -12.08
C LYS A 305 -18.73 -0.03 -12.86
N PRO A 306 -18.12 0.52 -13.92
CA PRO A 306 -18.76 1.52 -14.77
C PRO A 306 -20.13 1.06 -15.30
N SER A 307 -21.19 1.74 -14.89
CA SER A 307 -22.57 1.37 -15.21
C SER A 307 -23.52 2.56 -15.11
N TYR A 308 -24.62 2.50 -15.86
CA TYR A 308 -25.75 3.42 -15.73
C TYR A 308 -26.65 2.96 -14.58
N GLY A 309 -27.23 3.90 -13.84
CA GLY A 309 -28.13 3.61 -12.71
C GLY A 309 -29.57 3.99 -13.01
N TRP A 310 -30.50 3.07 -12.76
CA TRP A 310 -31.94 3.31 -12.80
C TRP A 310 -32.39 4.00 -14.10
N ASP A 311 -32.96 5.21 -14.01
CA ASP A 311 -33.46 6.03 -15.12
C ASP A 311 -32.43 7.03 -15.66
N ALA A 312 -31.15 6.95 -15.25
CA ALA A 312 -30.07 7.71 -15.86
C ALA A 312 -29.72 7.15 -17.25
N VAL A 313 -30.00 7.92 -18.31
CA VAL A 313 -29.87 7.45 -19.70
C VAL A 313 -28.62 7.95 -20.42
N ASN A 314 -28.12 9.13 -20.08
CA ASN A 314 -27.07 9.81 -20.87
C ASN A 314 -25.68 9.61 -20.30
N TYR A 315 -25.54 9.57 -18.97
CA TYR A 315 -24.23 9.56 -18.31
C TYR A 315 -24.20 8.57 -17.15
N ARG A 316 -23.09 7.84 -17.04
CA ARG A 316 -22.73 7.14 -15.81
C ARG A 316 -22.43 8.17 -14.73
N ARG A 317 -22.81 7.91 -13.50
CA ARG A 317 -22.54 8.80 -12.36
C ARG A 317 -21.66 8.08 -11.35
N ILE A 318 -20.76 8.82 -10.71
CA ILE A 318 -19.71 8.26 -9.85
C ILE A 318 -19.56 9.12 -8.59
N CYS A 319 -19.14 8.47 -7.50
CA CYS A 319 -18.55 9.11 -6.34
C CYS A 319 -17.11 8.63 -6.22
N SER A 320 -16.17 9.55 -6.03
CA SER A 320 -14.83 9.22 -5.55
C SER A 320 -14.71 9.56 -4.08
N TRP A 321 -13.88 8.83 -3.35
CA TRP A 321 -13.64 9.08 -1.93
C TRP A 321 -12.17 8.85 -1.58
N GLY A 322 -11.72 9.56 -0.55
CA GLY A 322 -10.40 9.35 0.03
C GLY A 322 -10.44 9.44 1.55
N LYS A 323 -9.62 8.59 2.19
CA LYS A 323 -9.28 8.68 3.61
C LYS A 323 -7.97 9.46 3.71
N PHE A 324 -8.01 10.59 4.40
CA PHE A 324 -6.88 11.49 4.51
C PHE A 324 -6.40 11.60 5.95
N MET A 325 -5.09 11.79 6.14
CA MET A 325 -4.50 12.25 7.39
C MET A 325 -3.95 13.66 7.21
N ASP A 326 -4.33 14.59 8.07
CA ASP A 326 -3.68 15.90 8.17
C ASP A 326 -2.31 15.70 8.83
N ARG A 327 -1.23 15.90 8.07
CA ARG A 327 0.16 15.78 8.52
C ARG A 327 0.48 16.77 9.64
N LYS A 328 -0.27 17.86 9.77
CA LYS A 328 -0.06 18.84 10.82
C LYS A 328 -0.56 18.33 12.16
N THR A 329 -1.72 17.69 12.23
CA THR A 329 -2.45 17.39 13.49
C THR A 329 -2.67 15.91 13.73
N TYR A 330 -2.36 15.06 12.75
CA TYR A 330 -2.62 13.62 12.70
C TYR A 330 -4.10 13.23 12.76
N ASN A 331 -5.01 14.17 12.54
CA ASN A 331 -6.42 13.85 12.39
C ASN A 331 -6.66 13.14 11.06
N VAL A 332 -7.42 12.05 11.13
CA VAL A 332 -7.90 11.30 9.98
C VAL A 332 -9.33 11.68 9.66
N PHE A 333 -9.66 11.90 8.39
CA PHE A 333 -11.02 12.20 7.94
C PHE A 333 -11.28 11.57 6.58
N TYR A 334 -12.55 11.53 6.18
CA TYR A 334 -12.97 11.04 4.88
C TYR A 334 -13.60 12.16 4.08
N PHE A 335 -13.23 12.22 2.79
CA PHE A 335 -13.81 13.16 1.84
C PHE A 335 -14.42 12.38 0.68
N PHE A 336 -15.70 12.60 0.43
CA PHE A 336 -16.48 12.04 -0.66
C PHE A 336 -16.83 13.15 -1.64
N ASN A 337 -16.75 12.89 -2.94
CA ASN A 337 -17.16 13.83 -3.96
C ASN A 337 -18.04 13.15 -5.00
N SER A 338 -19.22 13.71 -5.26
CA SER A 338 -20.26 13.12 -6.11
C SER A 338 -20.68 14.07 -7.23
N HIS A 339 -21.15 13.49 -8.34
CA HIS A 339 -21.97 14.20 -9.32
C HIS A 339 -23.20 13.35 -9.64
N PHE A 340 -24.39 13.79 -9.23
CA PHE A 340 -25.66 13.08 -9.44
C PHE A 340 -26.24 13.35 -10.83
N ASP A 341 -27.22 12.54 -11.24
CA ASP A 341 -27.82 12.70 -12.56
C ASP A 341 -28.81 13.86 -12.66
N HIS A 342 -28.63 14.72 -13.64
CA HIS A 342 -29.52 15.85 -13.94
C HIS A 342 -30.93 15.47 -14.45
N GLN A 343 -31.14 14.27 -15.02
CA GLN A 343 -32.42 13.87 -15.63
C GLN A 343 -33.16 12.81 -14.82
N GLY A 344 -32.48 11.74 -14.41
CA GLY A 344 -33.08 10.61 -13.70
C GLY A 344 -33.52 10.97 -12.29
N GLU A 345 -34.81 11.10 -12.06
CA GLU A 345 -35.38 11.41 -10.74
C GLU A 345 -35.19 10.22 -9.79
N VAL A 346 -35.45 9.00 -10.27
CA VAL A 346 -35.24 7.77 -9.48
C VAL A 346 -33.75 7.58 -9.21
N ALA A 347 -32.90 7.87 -10.19
CA ALA A 347 -31.46 7.79 -10.05
C ALA A 347 -30.96 8.73 -8.95
N ARG A 348 -31.45 9.97 -8.84
CA ARG A 348 -31.03 10.88 -7.76
C ARG A 348 -31.46 10.38 -6.37
N VAL A 349 -32.69 9.89 -6.23
CA VAL A 349 -33.20 9.33 -4.96
C VAL A 349 -32.36 8.12 -4.53
N GLU A 350 -32.13 7.17 -5.44
CA GLU A 350 -31.36 5.97 -5.14
C GLU A 350 -29.87 6.26 -4.96
N SER A 351 -29.33 7.27 -5.63
CA SER A 351 -27.95 7.75 -5.42
C SER A 351 -27.76 8.31 -4.02
N ALA A 352 -28.72 9.07 -3.48
CA ALA A 352 -28.66 9.57 -2.10
C ALA A 352 -28.62 8.41 -1.08
N LYS A 353 -29.49 7.41 -1.27
CA LYS A 353 -29.51 6.20 -0.42
C LYS A 353 -28.20 5.41 -0.51
N LEU A 354 -27.68 5.24 -1.73
CA LEU A 354 -26.43 4.53 -1.97
C LEU A 354 -25.22 5.27 -1.36
N LEU A 355 -25.15 6.59 -1.49
CA LEU A 355 -24.10 7.41 -0.87
C LEU A 355 -24.05 7.20 0.65
N LEU A 356 -25.19 7.32 1.34
CA LEU A 356 -25.27 7.07 2.78
C LEU A 356 -24.86 5.64 3.16
N THR A 357 -25.30 4.66 2.37
CA THR A 357 -24.95 3.26 2.58
C THR A 357 -23.43 3.06 2.47
N LYS A 358 -22.81 3.62 1.42
CA LYS A 358 -21.36 3.54 1.21
C LYS A 358 -20.56 4.27 2.29
N ILE A 359 -21.00 5.45 2.72
CA ILE A 359 -20.35 6.15 3.84
C ILE A 359 -20.36 5.28 5.09
N LYS A 360 -21.48 4.63 5.43
CA LYS A 360 -21.59 3.74 6.60
C LYS A 360 -20.75 2.46 6.48
N GLU A 361 -20.59 1.93 5.26
CA GLU A 361 -19.74 0.77 4.99
C GLU A 361 -18.25 1.10 5.11
N ILE A 362 -17.84 2.27 4.61
CA ILE A 362 -16.43 2.66 4.46
C ILE A 362 -15.88 3.34 5.72
N VAL A 363 -16.69 4.19 6.39
CA VAL A 363 -16.21 5.08 7.43
C VAL A 363 -16.40 4.48 8.82
N LYS A 364 -15.31 4.41 9.61
CA LYS A 364 -15.41 4.10 11.04
C LYS A 364 -16.01 5.30 11.79
N LYS A 365 -16.93 5.04 12.71
CA LYS A 365 -17.74 6.04 13.43
C LYS A 365 -16.98 7.21 14.07
N GLN A 366 -15.70 7.03 14.39
CA GLN A 366 -14.86 8.05 15.03
C GLN A 366 -14.36 9.14 14.08
N TYR A 367 -14.40 8.92 12.76
CA TYR A 367 -13.78 9.84 11.80
C TYR A 367 -14.78 10.85 11.22
N PRO A 368 -14.39 12.12 11.09
CA PRO A 368 -15.14 13.15 10.37
C PRO A 368 -15.37 12.78 8.90
N ILE A 369 -16.54 13.17 8.39
CA ILE A 369 -16.98 12.95 7.02
C ILE A 369 -17.25 14.30 6.37
N PHE A 370 -16.76 14.45 5.15
CA PHE A 370 -17.11 15.51 4.22
C PHE A 370 -17.68 14.85 2.97
N ALA A 371 -18.84 15.32 2.49
CA ALA A 371 -19.42 14.85 1.24
C ALA A 371 -19.80 16.06 0.37
N SER A 372 -18.96 16.36 -0.62
CA SER A 372 -19.19 17.43 -1.59
C SER A 372 -19.83 16.90 -2.87
N GLY A 373 -20.36 17.80 -3.68
CA GLY A 373 -20.78 17.45 -5.03
C GLY A 373 -21.70 18.44 -5.68
N ASP A 374 -21.91 18.21 -6.97
CA ASP A 374 -23.08 18.68 -7.71
C ASP A 374 -24.15 17.58 -7.60
N PHE A 375 -25.20 17.86 -6.85
CA PHE A 375 -26.26 16.90 -6.59
C PHE A 375 -27.42 17.02 -7.60
N ASN A 376 -27.42 18.03 -8.49
CA ASN A 376 -28.54 18.33 -9.38
C ASN A 376 -29.91 18.37 -8.64
N CYS A 377 -29.89 18.83 -7.38
CA CYS A 377 -31.03 18.78 -6.47
C CYS A 377 -31.18 20.12 -5.75
N GLN A 378 -32.40 20.64 -5.68
CA GLN A 378 -32.73 21.81 -4.86
C GLN A 378 -32.83 21.44 -3.37
N PRO A 379 -32.69 22.40 -2.44
CA PRO A 379 -32.61 22.10 -1.00
C PRO A 379 -33.85 21.39 -0.42
N ASP A 380 -35.03 21.60 -1.01
CA ASP A 380 -36.32 21.04 -0.60
C ASP A 380 -36.64 19.68 -1.24
N SER A 381 -35.73 19.15 -2.07
CA SER A 381 -35.94 17.91 -2.79
C SER A 381 -35.75 16.65 -1.94
N GLU A 382 -36.42 15.56 -2.33
CA GLU A 382 -36.35 14.27 -1.64
C GLU A 382 -34.91 13.73 -1.48
N PRO A 383 -34.00 13.77 -2.48
CA PRO A 383 -32.63 13.29 -2.29
C PRO A 383 -31.86 14.04 -1.19
N ILE A 384 -32.04 15.37 -1.08
CA ILE A 384 -31.40 16.18 -0.03
C ILE A 384 -32.00 15.85 1.34
N ALA A 385 -33.32 15.67 1.42
CA ALA A 385 -33.97 15.22 2.64
C ALA A 385 -33.45 13.83 3.09
N ILE A 386 -33.25 12.89 2.16
CA ILE A 386 -32.68 11.56 2.43
C ILE A 386 -31.28 11.68 3.03
N LEU A 387 -30.39 12.50 2.43
CA LEU A 387 -29.02 12.67 2.92
C LEU A 387 -28.96 13.18 4.37
N LYS A 388 -29.94 13.99 4.79
CA LYS A 388 -30.03 14.57 6.14
C LYS A 388 -30.80 13.69 7.14
N ALA A 389 -31.59 12.72 6.66
CA ALA A 389 -32.66 12.10 7.43
C ALA A 389 -32.21 11.37 8.71
N ASP A 390 -31.04 10.73 8.69
CA ASP A 390 -30.53 9.96 9.83
C ASP A 390 -29.56 10.75 10.72
N GLY A 391 -29.30 12.02 10.39
CA GLY A 391 -28.39 12.91 11.10
C GLY A 391 -26.93 12.48 11.04
N LEU A 392 -26.53 11.66 10.06
CA LEU A 392 -25.12 11.38 9.76
C LEU A 392 -24.44 12.57 9.08
N LEU A 393 -25.19 13.25 8.19
CA LEU A 393 -24.74 14.36 7.38
C LEU A 393 -25.64 15.59 7.62
N ASP A 394 -25.01 16.72 7.87
CA ASP A 394 -25.63 18.03 7.95
C ASP A 394 -25.22 18.87 6.73
N ASP A 395 -26.15 19.62 6.14
CA ASP A 395 -25.82 20.58 5.08
C ASP A 395 -25.04 21.74 5.73
N SER A 396 -23.80 21.96 5.31
CA SER A 396 -22.98 23.04 5.86
C SER A 396 -23.64 24.41 5.74
N ARG A 397 -24.46 24.65 4.71
CA ARG A 397 -25.17 25.92 4.56
C ARG A 397 -26.12 26.22 5.72
N ASP A 398 -26.70 25.17 6.31
CA ASP A 398 -27.68 25.27 7.40
C ASP A 398 -27.03 25.40 8.78
N LEU A 399 -25.70 25.24 8.87
CA LEU A 399 -24.94 25.29 10.12
C LEU A 399 -24.36 26.68 10.43
N VAL A 400 -24.61 27.68 9.59
CA VAL A 400 -24.20 29.07 9.80
C VAL A 400 -25.39 30.02 9.72
N ASP A 401 -25.39 31.03 10.60
CA ASP A 401 -26.39 32.09 10.58
C ASP A 401 -26.16 33.08 9.42
N ASP A 402 -24.89 33.41 9.16
CA ASP A 402 -24.47 34.43 8.17
C ASP A 402 -23.62 33.82 7.04
N PRO A 403 -24.23 33.16 6.04
CA PRO A 403 -23.54 32.69 4.83
C PRO A 403 -22.97 33.86 4.02
N LEU A 404 -21.87 33.63 3.30
CA LEU A 404 -21.31 34.61 2.37
C LEU A 404 -21.61 34.23 0.91
N GLY A 405 -21.81 35.24 0.05
CA GLY A 405 -22.13 35.03 -1.36
C GLY A 405 -23.62 34.78 -1.62
N PRO A 406 -24.00 34.47 -2.88
CA PRO A 406 -25.38 34.23 -3.26
C PRO A 406 -25.94 32.93 -2.67
N GLU A 407 -27.27 32.80 -2.71
CA GLU A 407 -27.94 31.57 -2.28
C GLU A 407 -27.70 30.41 -3.26
N GLY A 408 -27.75 30.68 -4.56
CA GLY A 408 -27.56 29.69 -5.60
C GLY A 408 -26.09 29.49 -5.98
N THR A 409 -25.83 28.36 -6.61
CA THR A 409 -24.50 27.94 -7.07
C THR A 409 -24.44 27.82 -8.59
N PHE A 410 -25.57 27.70 -9.29
CA PHE A 410 -25.60 27.60 -10.75
C PHE A 410 -25.87 28.96 -11.42
N ASN A 411 -24.91 29.43 -12.22
CA ASN A 411 -24.88 30.78 -12.81
C ASN A 411 -25.12 30.81 -14.34
N HIS A 412 -25.19 29.66 -15.02
CA HIS A 412 -25.43 29.55 -16.46
C HIS A 412 -24.44 30.32 -17.37
N LEU A 413 -23.21 30.60 -16.91
CA LEU A 413 -22.24 31.49 -17.54
C LEU A 413 -22.73 32.94 -17.72
N LYS A 414 -23.61 33.41 -16.83
CA LYS A 414 -24.15 34.78 -16.87
C LYS A 414 -23.53 35.65 -15.79
N PRO A 415 -22.43 36.38 -16.07
CA PRO A 415 -21.63 37.05 -15.04
C PRO A 415 -22.34 38.21 -14.34
N SER A 416 -23.41 38.74 -14.93
CA SER A 416 -24.18 39.87 -14.38
C SER A 416 -25.48 39.45 -13.70
N GLU A 417 -25.81 38.15 -13.70
CA GLU A 417 -26.99 37.62 -13.02
C GLU A 417 -26.56 36.92 -11.73
N GLU A 418 -27.33 37.13 -10.66
CA GLU A 418 -27.11 36.43 -9.39
C GLU A 418 -27.65 35.00 -9.48
N SER A 419 -26.85 34.03 -9.00
CA SER A 419 -27.20 32.61 -8.95
C SER A 419 -28.30 32.37 -7.91
N LYS A 420 -29.40 31.72 -8.30
CA LYS A 420 -30.55 31.44 -7.41
C LYS A 420 -30.78 29.96 -7.11
N ASN A 421 -30.29 29.07 -7.97
CA ASN A 421 -30.46 27.63 -7.83
C ASN A 421 -29.27 27.05 -7.07
N ARG A 422 -29.51 26.50 -5.87
CA ARG A 422 -28.49 25.81 -5.09
C ARG A 422 -28.55 24.32 -5.41
N ILE A 423 -27.57 23.83 -6.16
CA ILE A 423 -27.46 22.41 -6.52
C ILE A 423 -26.12 21.80 -6.13
N ASP A 424 -25.17 22.62 -5.68
CA ASP A 424 -23.87 22.20 -5.17
C ASP A 424 -23.84 22.31 -3.65
N TYR A 425 -23.35 21.25 -3.01
CA TYR A 425 -23.38 21.12 -1.55
C TYR A 425 -22.04 20.64 -1.02
N ILE A 426 -21.79 20.96 0.25
CA ILE A 426 -20.81 20.26 1.07
C ILE A 426 -21.54 19.85 2.36
N PHE A 427 -21.77 18.55 2.50
CA PHE A 427 -22.29 17.97 3.74
C PHE A 427 -21.13 17.62 4.67
N VAL A 428 -21.37 17.74 5.98
CA VAL A 428 -20.39 17.39 7.01
C VAL A 428 -21.04 16.55 8.11
N SER A 429 -20.28 15.69 8.77
CA SER A 429 -20.77 14.97 9.95
C SER A 429 -20.77 15.84 11.21
N LYS A 430 -21.57 15.46 12.21
CA LYS A 430 -21.78 16.21 13.47
C LYS A 430 -20.52 16.59 14.27
N ASN A 431 -19.43 15.85 14.11
CA ASN A 431 -18.15 16.12 14.75
C ASN A 431 -17.31 17.19 14.02
N VAL A 432 -17.82 17.74 12.91
CA VAL A 432 -17.19 18.85 12.19
C VAL A 432 -17.86 20.15 12.60
N LYS A 433 -17.09 21.06 13.19
CA LYS A 433 -17.54 22.41 13.50
C LYS A 433 -17.34 23.29 12.28
N LEU A 434 -18.43 23.87 11.79
CA LEU A 434 -18.38 24.86 10.72
C LEU A 434 -18.01 26.25 11.27
N LEU A 435 -17.04 26.90 10.64
CA LEU A 435 -16.59 28.25 11.00
C LEU A 435 -17.00 29.30 9.97
N GLN A 436 -17.14 28.89 8.70
CA GLN A 436 -17.54 29.76 7.61
C GLN A 436 -18.13 28.93 6.47
N TYR A 437 -19.12 29.48 5.79
CA TYR A 437 -19.64 29.03 4.51
C TYR A 437 -19.61 30.19 3.52
N ARG A 438 -19.24 29.92 2.26
CA ARG A 438 -19.27 30.90 1.18
C ARG A 438 -19.59 30.25 -0.16
N VAL A 439 -20.46 30.87 -0.94
CA VAL A 439 -20.48 30.71 -2.41
C VAL A 439 -19.56 31.76 -3.02
N ILE A 440 -18.64 31.33 -3.89
CA ILE A 440 -17.66 32.21 -4.54
C ILE A 440 -18.21 32.63 -5.90
N ASP A 441 -18.82 33.82 -5.94
CA ASP A 441 -19.38 34.46 -7.13
C ASP A 441 -18.40 35.46 -7.79
N ASP A 442 -17.11 35.35 -7.48
CA ASP A 442 -16.08 36.19 -8.09
C ASP A 442 -16.09 36.03 -9.63
N ARG A 443 -15.90 37.16 -10.34
CA ARG A 443 -15.90 37.23 -11.81
C ARG A 443 -14.56 37.79 -12.33
N PRO A 444 -13.47 37.01 -12.36
CA PRO A 444 -12.20 37.47 -12.91
C PRO A 444 -12.38 38.00 -14.34
N TYR A 445 -11.93 39.23 -14.58
CA TYR A 445 -12.12 39.93 -15.86
C TYR A 445 -13.59 40.04 -16.30
N GLY A 446 -14.53 40.06 -15.35
CA GLY A 446 -15.97 40.17 -15.61
C GLY A 446 -16.61 38.91 -16.20
N ARG A 447 -15.98 37.74 -16.07
CA ARG A 447 -16.46 36.46 -16.64
C ARG A 447 -16.66 35.40 -15.56
N CYS A 448 -17.63 34.51 -15.78
CA CYS A 448 -17.77 33.30 -14.97
C CYS A 448 -16.62 32.32 -15.28
N PRO A 449 -15.86 31.87 -14.29
CA PRO A 449 -14.85 30.82 -14.48
C PRO A 449 -15.45 29.47 -14.89
N SER A 450 -16.64 29.16 -14.39
CA SER A 450 -17.46 27.98 -14.69
C SER A 450 -18.93 28.37 -14.65
N ASP A 451 -19.83 27.53 -15.18
CA ASP A 451 -21.28 27.72 -15.05
C ASP A 451 -21.80 27.46 -13.64
N HIS A 452 -20.93 26.98 -12.74
CA HIS A 452 -21.15 26.92 -11.30
C HIS A 452 -20.17 27.82 -10.54
N ASP A 453 -20.67 28.42 -9.46
CA ASP A 453 -19.92 29.16 -8.46
C ASP A 453 -19.46 28.17 -7.36
N PRO A 454 -18.14 28.09 -7.05
CA PRO A 454 -17.66 27.14 -6.07
C PRO A 454 -18.22 27.41 -4.66
N VAL A 455 -18.52 26.33 -3.95
CA VAL A 455 -18.83 26.37 -2.52
C VAL A 455 -17.54 26.19 -1.74
N LEU A 456 -17.31 27.04 -0.74
CA LEU A 456 -16.19 27.00 0.19
C LEU A 456 -16.71 26.90 1.62
N ILE A 457 -16.10 26.04 2.42
CA ILE A 457 -16.29 26.00 3.87
C ILE A 457 -14.96 26.06 4.60
N VAL A 458 -14.97 26.65 5.78
CA VAL A 458 -13.87 26.59 6.75
C VAL A 458 -14.37 25.80 7.94
N THR A 459 -13.65 24.74 8.31
CA THR A 459 -14.08 23.82 9.38
C THR A 459 -12.98 23.59 10.41
N GLU A 460 -13.38 23.08 11.58
CA GLU A 460 -12.53 22.65 12.69
C GLU A 460 -13.03 21.31 13.23
N PHE A 461 -12.15 20.32 13.41
CA PHE A 461 -12.50 19.00 13.96
C PHE A 461 -11.32 18.22 14.52
#